data_AF-A0A2P2KUI8-F1
#
_entry.id   AF-A0A2P2KUI8-F1
#
_cell.length_a   1.000
_cell.length_b   1.000
_cell.length_c   1.000
_cell.angle_alpha   90.00
_cell.angle_beta   90.00
_cell.angle_gamma   90.00
#
_symmetry.space_group_name_H-M   'P 1'
#
loop_
_entity.id
_entity.type
_entity.pdbx_description
1 polymer ?
#
loop_
_entity_poly.entity_id
_entity_poly.type
_entity_poly.pdbx_seq_one_letter_code
_entity_poly.pdbx_strand_id
1 'polypeptide(L)'
;MDSIGAKELAKDFVVAGTASESLYGACEAMFKPDMEPEELFETVAQALLSSVDRDCLSGWGGHVYVVTPTEVRERILKGRMD
;
A
#
# COMPACT_ATOMS: atom_id res chain seq x y z
N MET A 1 -0.03 -2.65 13.98
CA MET A 1 0.18 -2.45 15.42
C MET A 1 -0.12 -1.00 15.73
N ASP A 2 -0.92 -0.72 16.74
CA ASP A 2 -1.22 0.66 17.13
C ASP A 2 -0.09 1.28 17.98
N SER A 3 -0.26 2.52 18.43
CA SER A 3 0.74 3.25 19.22
C SER A 3 1.00 2.67 20.62
N ILE A 4 0.16 1.75 21.10
CA ILE A 4 0.27 1.14 22.44
C ILE A 4 0.54 -0.37 22.38
N GLY A 5 0.77 -0.91 21.18
CA GLY A 5 1.21 -2.30 20.98
C GLY A 5 0.11 -3.31 20.68
N ALA A 6 -1.13 -2.87 20.39
CA ALA A 6 -2.19 -3.78 19.96
C ALA A 6 -1.80 -4.40 18.61
N LYS A 7 -1.83 -5.74 18.54
CA LYS A 7 -1.42 -6.51 17.36
C LYS A 7 -2.63 -6.72 16.45
N GLU A 8 -2.40 -6.51 15.16
CA GLU A 8 -3.30 -6.90 14.08
C GLU A 8 -2.59 -8.01 13.28
N LEU A 9 -3.29 -9.10 13.00
CA LEU A 9 -2.76 -10.32 12.36
C LEU A 9 -3.55 -10.69 11.09
N ALA A 10 -4.16 -9.68 10.45
CA ALA A 10 -4.83 -9.79 9.17
C ALA A 10 -3.97 -10.55 8.14
N LYS A 11 -4.62 -11.41 7.35
CA LYS A 11 -3.97 -12.31 6.38
C LYS A 11 -3.88 -11.74 4.97
N ASP A 12 -4.58 -10.64 4.73
CA ASP A 12 -4.73 -9.95 3.46
C ASP A 12 -3.80 -8.74 3.41
N PHE A 13 -4.15 -7.66 4.10
CA PHE A 13 -3.39 -6.41 4.10
C PHE A 13 -3.53 -5.66 5.42
N VAL A 14 -2.56 -4.79 5.68
CA VAL A 14 -2.59 -3.85 6.81
C VAL A 14 -2.16 -2.48 6.29
N VAL A 15 -2.81 -1.43 6.78
CA VAL A 15 -2.51 -0.04 6.38
C VAL A 15 -2.34 0.84 7.61
N ALA A 16 -1.57 1.92 7.47
CA ALA A 16 -1.31 2.88 8.53
C ALA A 16 -0.96 4.25 7.92
N GLY A 17 -1.03 5.31 8.72
CA GLY A 17 -0.73 6.68 8.30
C GLY A 17 -1.99 7.54 8.15
N THR A 18 -1.81 8.78 7.69
CA THR A 18 -2.89 9.78 7.59
C THR A 18 -3.92 9.44 6.51
N ALA A 19 -3.50 8.76 5.43
CA ALA A 19 -4.39 8.30 4.37
C ALA A 19 -5.05 6.93 4.64
N SER A 20 -5.01 6.41 5.88
CA SER A 20 -5.43 5.04 6.20
C SER A 20 -6.87 4.72 5.81
N GLU A 21 -7.81 5.66 5.99
CA GLU A 21 -9.22 5.46 5.61
C GLU A 21 -9.38 5.24 4.11
N SER A 22 -8.67 6.04 3.30
CA SER A 22 -8.68 5.89 1.84
C SER A 22 -7.98 4.60 1.40
N LEU A 23 -6.86 4.26 2.06
CA LEU A 23 -6.10 3.03 1.80
C LEU A 23 -6.93 1.78 2.09
N TYR A 24 -7.70 1.74 3.18
CA TYR A 24 -8.61 0.64 3.46
C TYR A 24 -9.60 0.46 2.31
N GLY A 25 -10.26 1.53 1.86
CA GLY A 25 -11.20 1.46 0.74
C GLY A 25 -10.56 1.00 -0.58
N ALA A 26 -9.36 1.48 -0.89
CA ALA A 26 -8.63 1.11 -2.09
C ALA A 26 -8.16 -0.36 -2.06
N CYS A 27 -7.60 -0.81 -0.94
CA CYS A 27 -7.15 -2.19 -0.78
C CYS A 27 -8.31 -3.18 -0.80
N GLU A 28 -9.43 -2.89 -0.11
CA GLU A 28 -10.64 -3.74 -0.15
C GLU A 28 -11.19 -3.91 -1.57
N ALA A 29 -11.12 -2.86 -2.40
CA ALA A 29 -11.64 -2.90 -3.76
C ALA A 29 -10.74 -3.68 -4.75
N MET A 30 -9.43 -3.69 -4.52
CA MET A 30 -8.45 -4.18 -5.50
C MET A 30 -7.78 -5.49 -5.10
N PHE A 31 -7.58 -5.74 -3.80
CA PHE A 31 -6.90 -6.92 -3.31
C PHE A 31 -7.65 -8.20 -3.66
N LYS A 32 -6.88 -9.23 -4.01
CA LYS A 32 -7.38 -10.60 -4.17
C LYS A 32 -6.36 -11.56 -3.54
N PRO A 33 -6.83 -12.69 -2.98
CA PRO A 33 -5.94 -13.76 -2.58
C PRO A 33 -5.09 -14.26 -3.76
N ASP A 34 -3.89 -14.75 -3.45
CA ASP A 34 -3.01 -15.48 -4.38
C ASP A 34 -2.58 -14.69 -5.64
N MET A 35 -2.45 -13.37 -5.53
CA MET A 35 -1.88 -12.53 -6.59
C MET A 35 -0.41 -12.85 -6.85
N GLU A 36 -0.03 -12.91 -8.12
CA GLU A 36 1.37 -13.02 -8.52
C GLU A 36 2.13 -11.73 -8.18
N PRO A 37 3.47 -11.77 -8.00
CA PRO A 37 4.25 -10.62 -7.52
C PRO A 37 4.06 -9.33 -8.34
N GLU A 38 3.89 -9.46 -9.65
CA GLU A 38 3.66 -8.31 -10.54
C GLU A 38 2.23 -7.75 -10.40
N GLU A 39 1.24 -8.62 -10.24
CA GLU A 39 -0.15 -8.21 -9.99
C GLU A 39 -0.28 -7.54 -8.62
N LEU A 40 0.40 -8.07 -7.61
CA LEU A 40 0.46 -7.47 -6.28
C LEU A 40 1.14 -6.10 -6.31
N PHE A 41 2.24 -5.96 -7.07
CA PHE A 41 2.89 -4.67 -7.28
C PHE A 41 1.91 -3.64 -7.85
N GLU A 42 1.22 -3.97 -8.94
CA GLU A 42 0.27 -3.05 -9.58
C GLU A 42 -0.87 -2.69 -8.62
N THR A 43 -1.40 -3.68 -7.89
CA THR A 43 -2.45 -3.48 -6.88
C THR A 43 -2.02 -2.49 -5.79
N VAL A 44 -0.84 -2.69 -5.20
CA VAL A 44 -0.31 -1.81 -4.15
C VAL A 44 0.02 -0.43 -4.72
N ALA A 45 0.58 -0.35 -5.93
CA ALA A 45 0.91 0.92 -6.56
C ALA A 45 -0.34 1.78 -6.82
N GLN A 46 -1.40 1.18 -7.35
CA GLN A 46 -2.67 1.86 -7.57
C GLN A 46 -3.36 2.24 -6.25
N ALA A 47 -3.36 1.34 -5.26
CA ALA A 47 -3.92 1.62 -3.93
C ALA A 47 -3.22 2.80 -3.25
N LEU A 48 -1.89 2.82 -3.29
CA LEU A 48 -1.10 3.88 -2.69
C LEU A 48 -1.35 5.22 -3.38
N LEU A 49 -1.15 5.30 -4.70
CA LEU A 49 -1.27 6.56 -5.44
C LEU A 49 -2.68 7.14 -5.36
N SER A 50 -3.72 6.31 -5.53
CA SER A 50 -5.10 6.79 -5.44
C SER A 50 -5.51 7.27 -4.05
N SER A 51 -4.91 6.71 -3.00
CA SER A 51 -5.22 7.07 -1.61
C SER A 51 -4.48 8.32 -1.16
N VAL A 52 -3.19 8.44 -1.47
CA VAL A 52 -2.41 9.63 -1.09
C VAL A 52 -2.84 10.87 -1.88
N ASP A 53 -3.33 10.72 -3.11
CA ASP A 53 -3.91 11.81 -3.89
C ASP A 53 -5.19 12.43 -3.25
N ARG A 54 -5.73 11.82 -2.19
CA ARG A 54 -6.87 12.30 -1.40
C ARG A 54 -6.48 12.82 -0.01
N ASP A 55 -5.22 12.74 0.36
CA ASP A 55 -4.69 13.18 1.65
C ASP A 55 -3.74 14.36 1.44
N CYS A 56 -3.89 15.43 2.23
CA CYS A 56 -3.00 16.59 2.12
C CYS A 56 -1.70 16.43 2.94
N LEU A 57 -1.58 15.35 3.72
CA LEU A 57 -0.42 15.07 4.58
C LEU A 57 0.49 13.95 4.03
N SER A 58 0.06 13.27 2.97
CA SER A 58 0.80 12.19 2.30
C SER A 58 0.82 12.42 0.80
N GLY A 59 1.88 12.03 0.10
CA GLY A 59 1.99 12.18 -1.35
C GLY A 59 3.42 12.13 -1.85
N TRP A 60 3.67 12.82 -2.96
CA TRP A 60 5.00 12.97 -3.59
C TRP A 60 5.58 11.64 -4.10
N GLY A 61 4.70 10.79 -4.62
CA GLY A 61 5.04 9.45 -5.11
C GLY A 61 5.03 8.40 -4.01
N GLY A 62 5.83 7.35 -4.19
CA GLY A 62 5.91 6.27 -3.22
C GLY A 62 7.01 5.27 -3.56
N HIS A 63 7.51 4.57 -2.54
CA HIS A 63 8.43 3.45 -2.70
C HIS A 63 7.67 2.16 -2.44
N VAL A 64 7.67 1.25 -3.41
CA VAL A 64 7.05 -0.07 -3.26
C VAL A 64 8.14 -1.13 -3.25
N TYR A 65 8.13 -1.94 -2.21
CA TYR A 65 9.00 -3.09 -2.06
C TYR A 65 8.17 -4.36 -2.15
N VAL A 66 8.44 -5.18 -3.17
CA VAL A 66 7.84 -6.52 -3.28
C VAL A 66 8.87 -7.54 -2.84
N VAL A 67 8.52 -8.28 -1.80
CA VAL A 67 9.39 -9.28 -1.17
C VAL A 67 8.91 -10.67 -1.57
N THR A 68 9.78 -11.44 -2.20
CA THR A 68 9.57 -12.87 -2.50
C THR A 68 10.60 -13.70 -1.72
N PRO A 69 10.46 -15.05 -1.63
CA PRO A 69 11.44 -15.88 -0.95
C PRO A 69 12.87 -15.79 -1.52
N THR A 70 13.02 -15.38 -2.78
CA THR A 70 14.32 -15.34 -3.49
C THR A 70 14.92 -13.96 -3.61
N GLU A 71 14.11 -12.90 -3.63
CA GLU A 71 14.57 -11.54 -3.87
C GLU A 71 13.61 -10.46 -3.36
N VAL A 72 14.13 -9.24 -3.23
CA VAL A 72 13.37 -8.03 -2.95
C VAL A 72 13.48 -7.09 -4.16
N ARG A 73 12.35 -6.65 -4.69
CA ARG A 73 12.28 -5.70 -5.81
C ARG A 73 11.76 -4.36 -5.31
N GLU A 74 12.55 -3.31 -5.49
CA GLU A 74 12.14 -1.93 -5.22
C GLU A 74 11.70 -1.24 -6.51
N ARG A 75 10.59 -0.50 -6.45
CA ARG A 75 10.15 0.40 -7.52
C ARG A 75 9.69 1.74 -6.93
N ILE A 76 10.20 2.81 -7.52
CA ILE A 76 9.83 4.19 -7.16
C ILE A 76 8.69 4.63 -8.08
N LEU A 77 7.55 4.94 -7.47
CA LEU A 77 6.36 5.41 -8.15
C LEU A 77 6.42 6.93 -8.33
N LYS A 78 6.17 7.37 -9.56
CA LYS A 78 5.95 8.78 -9.86
C LYS A 78 4.49 9.14 -9.59
N GLY A 79 4.26 9.82 -8.47
CA GLY A 79 2.95 10.38 -8.11
C GLY A 79 2.87 11.88 -8.39
N ARG A 80 1.79 12.50 -7.93
CA ARG A 80 1.67 13.96 -7.93
C ARG A 80 2.60 14.59 -6.89
N MET A 81 3.04 15.81 -7.15
CA MET A 81 4.01 16.57 -6.33
C MET A 81 3.40 17.87 -5.79
N ASP A 82 2.07 17.90 -5.65
CA ASP A 82 1.31 19.00 -5.05
C ASP A 82 0.94 18.72 -3.59
#